data_AF-A0A517MNT0-F1
#
_entry.id   AF-A0A517MNT0-F1
#
_cell.length_a   1.000
_cell.length_b   1.000
_cell.length_c   1.000
_cell.angle_alpha   90.00
_cell.angle_beta   90.00
_cell.angle_gamma   90.00
#
_symmetry.space_group_name_H-M   'P 1'
#
loop_
_entity.id
_entity.type
_entity.pdbx_description
1 polymer ?
#
loop_
_entity_poly.entity_id
_entity_poly.type
_entity_poly.pdbx_seq_one_letter_code
_entity_poly.pdbx_strand_id
1 'polypeptide(L)'
;MRQRPNLSTHILGGLLVFSGYLALPTEAFAEPPRGVDCGASELLPSSIVAYAEVSDLDGVLQTVLAHPLRAKLEAMPAYDSFLQSNGPEKLQVGIQAFQASMGKPWDAALDKLTDRGITIALDASDGGVAILLHSSDPALLERLRSFVLTLRQMQGATNKQGEYRGFVTDAVSDQLKMVRMHDWMLLTNNSELGKAIVDQYLDRDGETLASNESYRAASQELASGDLEDRVASAFLDIKTLRDKGFAKNLFNEKVDNIPAEAVLGGLLANLRQTPYATGRLHINSSGARLHIATPHQRNWEAPREYFFGETELADAPPLLEVPNRLFALSAHRDLSQMWLRSGDLLSDRANDQLAVADTTLTTFFSGRDFGEDILGSFASDVQIVGMEQDFTEVLPQPAIKLPAFAFQFQMKNPEETQPELRRIFQSFIGFLNVTGAQNGQPQLDLGMEMFDDAQLITATYVPDRDKRESRDAKIQFNFSPTMAFSNERIILSSSTPLARALVQSPRSDGSKTDDSNTNGKLEATTLRRILQTNRPQLVANNMLEKGHSKESAEGEIDLLLELLGFVQNVHLNLDITPAQMALGLIVDVNESAEEQP
;
A
#
# COMPACT_ATOMS: atom_id res chain seq x y z
N MET A 1 68.72 -34.27 -12.05
CA MET A 1 69.11 -33.61 -10.79
C MET A 1 67.82 -33.19 -10.09
N ARG A 2 67.31 -34.05 -9.19
CA ARG A 2 67.32 -33.90 -7.70
C ARG A 2 66.56 -32.63 -7.26
N GLN A 3 65.50 -32.65 -6.45
CA GLN A 3 64.81 -33.67 -5.65
C GLN A 3 63.43 -33.07 -5.25
N ARG A 4 62.34 -33.84 -5.37
CA ARG A 4 61.30 -33.92 -4.30
C ARG A 4 61.77 -35.04 -3.33
N PRO A 5 61.35 -35.16 -2.04
CA PRO A 5 60.00 -35.00 -1.49
C PRO A 5 60.00 -34.35 -0.06
N ASN A 6 58.89 -34.11 0.67
CA ASN A 6 58.04 -35.07 1.38
C ASN A 6 56.83 -34.39 2.03
N LEU A 7 55.70 -35.09 2.03
CA LEU A 7 54.59 -34.97 2.97
C LEU A 7 55.02 -35.44 4.37
N SER A 8 54.50 -34.82 5.42
CA SER A 8 54.15 -35.54 6.65
C SER A 8 52.98 -34.87 7.37
N THR A 9 51.97 -35.68 7.64
CA THR A 9 50.72 -35.43 8.36
C THR A 9 50.90 -35.61 9.88
N HIS A 10 49.95 -35.06 10.67
CA HIS A 10 49.62 -35.36 12.08
C HIS A 10 50.48 -34.68 13.18
N ILE A 11 50.00 -34.24 14.36
CA ILE A 11 48.71 -34.27 15.08
C ILE A 11 48.84 -33.35 16.33
N LEU A 12 47.72 -32.79 16.81
CA LEU A 12 47.37 -32.28 18.16
C LEU A 12 48.38 -31.47 19.01
N GLY A 13 47.81 -30.44 19.65
CA GLY A 13 47.96 -30.26 21.10
C GLY A 13 48.59 -28.94 21.52
N GLY A 14 47.75 -27.97 21.91
CA GLY A 14 48.24 -26.70 22.44
C GLY A 14 47.13 -25.81 22.95
N LEU A 15 46.39 -26.28 23.95
CA LEU A 15 45.61 -25.44 24.86
C LEU A 15 46.57 -24.38 25.44
N LEU A 16 46.37 -23.11 25.09
CA LEU A 16 46.99 -21.99 25.80
C LEU A 16 45.87 -21.11 26.35
N VAL A 17 45.55 -21.39 27.61
CA VAL A 17 44.86 -20.49 28.52
C VAL A 17 45.74 -19.24 28.66
N PHE A 18 45.36 -18.16 27.98
CA PHE A 18 45.90 -16.84 28.26
C PHE A 18 44.97 -16.14 29.25
N SER A 19 45.15 -16.46 30.53
CA SER A 19 44.68 -15.65 31.65
C SER A 19 45.56 -14.42 31.74
N GLY A 20 45.23 -13.38 30.97
CA GLY A 20 45.77 -12.04 31.09
C GLY A 20 44.68 -11.11 31.60
N TYR A 21 44.75 -10.76 32.88
CA TYR A 21 44.07 -9.58 33.42
C TYR A 21 44.56 -8.35 32.65
N LEU A 22 43.86 -7.99 31.57
CA LEU A 22 43.93 -6.65 31.00
C LEU A 22 43.09 -5.77 31.92
N ALA A 23 43.77 -4.99 32.75
CA ALA A 23 43.18 -3.79 33.33
C ALA A 23 42.66 -2.95 32.16
N LEU A 24 41.34 -2.93 31.98
CA LEU A 24 40.68 -1.99 31.09
C LEU A 24 41.09 -0.59 31.56
N PRO A 25 41.68 0.26 30.71
CA PRO A 25 41.74 1.67 31.03
C PRO A 25 40.28 2.10 31.24
N THR A 26 39.99 2.63 32.42
CA THR A 26 38.77 3.40 32.65
C THR A 26 38.88 4.63 31.77
N GLU A 27 38.44 4.53 30.52
CA GLU A 27 38.20 5.68 29.67
C GLU A 27 37.18 6.55 30.40
N ALA A 28 37.61 7.76 30.73
CA ALA A 28 36.77 8.76 31.34
C ALA A 28 35.74 9.19 30.28
N PHE A 29 34.60 8.50 30.24
CA PHE A 29 33.42 9.01 29.55
C PHE A 29 33.04 10.37 30.16
N ALA A 30 32.57 11.31 29.33
CA ALA A 30 31.90 12.49 29.83
C ALA A 30 30.78 12.03 30.80
N GLU A 31 30.74 12.60 32.02
CA GLU A 31 29.70 12.24 32.99
C GLU A 31 28.32 12.39 32.32
N PRO A 32 27.41 11.40 32.44
CA PRO A 32 26.07 11.52 31.91
C PRO A 32 25.44 12.79 32.51
N PRO A 33 24.87 13.69 31.69
CA PRO A 33 24.22 14.88 32.21
C PRO A 33 23.15 14.45 33.24
N ARG A 34 23.12 15.13 34.39
CA ARG A 34 22.19 14.81 35.48
C ARG A 34 20.75 14.96 35.00
N GLY A 35 20.00 13.85 34.95
CA GLY A 35 18.54 13.83 35.05
C GLY A 35 17.74 13.57 33.76
N VAL A 36 16.90 12.54 33.85
CA VAL A 36 15.70 12.21 33.05
C VAL A 36 15.97 11.55 31.68
N ASP A 37 15.32 10.38 31.49
CA ASP A 37 15.09 9.68 30.23
C ASP A 37 14.67 10.70 29.15
N CYS A 38 15.57 11.02 28.23
CA CYS A 38 15.25 11.90 27.09
C CYS A 38 14.73 11.05 25.91
N GLY A 39 13.68 11.52 25.25
CA GLY A 39 13.12 10.85 24.07
C GLY A 39 13.93 11.13 22.81
N ALA A 40 13.82 10.28 21.78
CA ALA A 40 14.53 10.48 20.51
C ALA A 40 14.24 11.85 19.87
N SER A 41 12.99 12.33 19.97
CA SER A 41 12.58 13.64 19.46
C SER A 41 13.23 14.83 20.17
N GLU A 42 13.74 14.65 21.40
CA GLU A 42 14.51 15.67 22.13
C GLU A 42 15.99 15.67 21.74
N LEU A 43 16.48 14.61 21.10
CA LEU A 43 17.86 14.50 20.61
C LEU A 43 17.99 14.95 19.15
N LEU A 44 16.91 14.84 18.39
CA LEU A 44 16.87 15.17 16.98
C LEU A 44 16.72 16.69 16.77
N PRO A 45 17.46 17.30 15.83
CA PRO A 45 17.35 18.73 15.53
C PRO A 45 15.97 19.08 14.95
N SER A 46 15.57 20.35 15.06
CA SER A 46 14.30 20.84 14.51
C SER A 46 14.19 20.76 12.97
N SER A 47 15.30 20.50 12.27
CA SER A 47 15.38 20.36 10.80
C SER A 47 14.92 18.99 10.27
N ILE A 48 14.66 18.02 11.15
CA ILE A 48 14.11 16.71 10.77
C ILE A 48 12.76 16.88 10.10
N VAL A 49 12.61 16.29 8.90
CA VAL A 49 11.37 16.31 8.11
C VAL A 49 10.64 14.99 8.09
N ALA A 50 11.31 13.87 8.39
CA ALA A 50 10.65 12.58 8.56
C ALA A 50 11.15 11.92 9.84
N TYR A 51 10.22 11.41 10.64
CA TYR A 51 10.48 10.71 11.89
C TYR A 51 9.62 9.46 11.93
N ALA A 52 10.21 8.31 12.22
CA ALA A 52 9.48 7.08 12.45
C ALA A 52 10.02 6.38 13.69
N GLU A 53 9.13 5.82 14.50
CA GLU A 53 9.46 5.16 15.75
C GLU A 53 8.70 3.85 15.88
N VAL A 54 9.40 2.80 16.28
CA VAL A 54 8.83 1.53 16.73
C VAL A 54 9.08 1.43 18.22
N SER A 55 8.02 1.56 19.02
CA SER A 55 8.14 1.62 20.48
C SER A 55 8.22 0.22 21.12
N ASP A 56 7.69 -0.82 20.45
CA ASP A 56 7.71 -2.20 20.93
C ASP A 56 8.14 -3.16 19.81
N LEU A 57 9.44 -3.18 19.51
CA LEU A 57 9.96 -4.07 18.46
C LEU A 57 9.80 -5.56 18.82
N ASP A 58 9.83 -5.90 20.10
CA ASP A 58 9.63 -7.29 20.56
C ASP A 58 8.21 -7.76 20.27
N GLY A 59 7.19 -6.99 20.64
CA GLY A 59 5.80 -7.29 20.29
C GLY A 59 5.59 -7.49 18.78
N VAL A 60 6.27 -6.68 17.95
CA VAL A 60 6.27 -6.85 16.49
C VAL A 60 6.92 -8.16 16.06
N LEU A 61 8.14 -8.40 16.53
CA LEU A 61 8.90 -9.59 16.17
C LEU A 61 8.16 -10.83 16.63
N GLN A 62 7.61 -10.86 17.83
CA GLN A 62 6.79 -11.96 18.33
C GLN A 62 5.54 -12.16 17.48
N THR A 63 4.81 -11.09 17.15
CA THR A 63 3.62 -11.17 16.29
C THR A 63 3.97 -11.74 14.92
N VAL A 64 5.06 -11.31 14.30
CA VAL A 64 5.51 -11.77 12.98
C VAL A 64 6.09 -13.19 13.03
N LEU A 65 6.92 -13.50 14.03
CA LEU A 65 7.62 -14.79 14.16
C LEU A 65 6.72 -15.90 14.68
N ALA A 66 5.71 -15.58 15.49
CA ALA A 66 4.69 -16.51 15.98
C ALA A 66 3.43 -16.53 15.09
N HIS A 67 3.43 -15.74 14.00
CA HIS A 67 2.28 -15.65 13.12
C HIS A 67 1.89 -17.02 12.55
N PRO A 68 0.61 -17.44 12.56
CA PRO A 68 0.19 -18.73 12.00
C PRO A 68 0.58 -18.93 10.54
N LEU A 69 0.60 -17.83 9.76
CA LEU A 69 1.06 -17.83 8.37
C LEU A 69 2.52 -18.23 8.20
N ARG A 70 3.38 -18.03 9.21
CA ARG A 70 4.78 -18.43 9.13
C ARG A 70 4.90 -19.94 8.92
N ALA A 71 4.16 -20.74 9.67
CA ALA A 71 4.17 -22.19 9.50
C ALA A 71 3.72 -22.61 8.10
N LYS A 72 2.74 -21.89 7.52
CA LYS A 72 2.29 -22.12 6.14
C LYS A 72 3.36 -21.73 5.11
N LEU A 73 4.02 -20.58 5.30
CA LEU A 73 5.15 -20.15 4.47
C LEU A 73 6.31 -21.15 4.55
N GLU A 74 6.67 -21.61 5.75
CA GLU A 74 7.74 -22.58 5.97
C GLU A 74 7.43 -23.96 5.37
N ALA A 75 6.15 -24.32 5.21
CA ALA A 75 5.72 -25.54 4.55
C ALA A 75 5.76 -25.49 3.01
N MET A 76 6.01 -24.31 2.41
CA MET A 76 6.05 -24.17 0.96
C MET A 76 7.31 -24.80 0.36
N PRO A 77 7.22 -25.53 -0.77
CA PRO A 77 8.39 -25.97 -1.52
C PRO A 77 9.31 -24.83 -1.98
N ALA A 78 8.74 -23.64 -2.20
CA ALA A 78 9.49 -22.43 -2.52
C ALA A 78 10.36 -21.95 -1.35
N TYR A 79 9.89 -22.14 -0.12
CA TYR A 79 10.65 -21.83 1.09
C TYR A 79 11.81 -22.80 1.26
N ASP A 80 11.60 -24.10 1.04
CA ASP A 80 12.68 -25.09 1.03
C ASP A 80 13.72 -24.78 -0.05
N SER A 81 13.29 -24.40 -1.25
CA SER A 81 14.18 -24.01 -2.35
C SER A 81 14.98 -22.75 -2.02
N PHE A 82 14.35 -21.79 -1.35
CA PHE A 82 15.03 -20.62 -0.81
C PHE A 82 16.07 -21.04 0.23
N LEU A 83 15.72 -21.91 1.17
CA LEU A 83 16.61 -22.46 2.21
C LEU A 83 17.81 -23.24 1.66
N GLN A 84 17.65 -23.92 0.52
CA GLN A 84 18.73 -24.65 -0.16
C GLN A 84 19.69 -23.72 -0.93
N SER A 85 19.36 -22.44 -1.09
CA SER A 85 20.28 -21.46 -1.69
C SER A 85 21.37 -21.05 -0.70
N ASN A 86 22.53 -20.61 -1.20
CA ASN A 86 23.67 -20.18 -0.35
C ASN A 86 23.36 -18.95 0.54
N GLY A 87 22.20 -18.31 0.41
CA GLY A 87 21.79 -17.13 1.19
C GLY A 87 21.43 -17.48 2.64
N PRO A 88 20.44 -18.35 2.88
CA PRO A 88 20.03 -18.78 4.22
C PRO A 88 21.14 -19.41 5.05
N GLU A 89 22.06 -20.18 4.47
CA GLU A 89 23.23 -20.68 5.22
C GLU A 89 24.08 -19.52 5.75
N LYS A 90 24.38 -18.52 4.91
CA LYS A 90 25.13 -17.33 5.33
C LYS A 90 24.36 -16.50 6.37
N LEU A 91 23.04 -16.40 6.23
CA LEU A 91 22.17 -15.72 7.18
C LEU A 91 22.19 -16.45 8.53
N GLN A 92 22.05 -17.78 8.53
CA GLN A 92 22.06 -18.58 9.74
C GLN A 92 23.42 -18.51 10.45
N VAL A 93 24.53 -18.55 9.69
CA VAL A 93 25.88 -18.30 10.23
C VAL A 93 25.97 -16.90 10.83
N GLY A 94 25.39 -15.89 10.15
CA GLY A 94 25.32 -14.52 10.66
C GLY A 94 24.52 -14.41 11.97
N ILE A 95 23.36 -15.07 12.05
CA ILE A 95 22.51 -15.14 13.24
C ILE A 95 23.25 -15.84 14.38
N GLN A 96 23.90 -16.97 14.12
CA GLN A 96 24.68 -17.68 15.14
C GLN A 96 25.88 -16.86 15.63
N ALA A 97 26.58 -16.18 14.74
CA ALA A 97 27.67 -15.28 15.10
C ALA A 97 27.17 -14.10 15.95
N PHE A 98 26.00 -13.53 15.58
CA PHE A 98 25.34 -12.50 16.35
C PHE A 98 24.94 -13.01 17.74
N GLN A 99 24.25 -14.15 17.84
CA GLN A 99 23.87 -14.79 19.10
C GLN A 99 25.08 -15.05 20.00
N ALA A 100 26.16 -15.59 19.44
CA ALA A 100 27.40 -15.85 20.17
C ALA A 100 28.02 -14.54 20.69
N SER A 101 28.02 -13.48 19.89
CA SER A 101 28.55 -12.17 20.29
C SER A 101 27.66 -11.45 21.32
N MET A 102 26.34 -11.61 21.22
CA MET A 102 25.39 -11.01 22.17
C MET A 102 25.28 -11.81 23.47
N GLY A 103 25.57 -13.12 23.42
CA GLY A 103 25.49 -14.04 24.57
C GLY A 103 24.05 -14.46 24.91
N LYS A 104 23.12 -14.30 23.98
CA LYS A 104 21.67 -14.57 24.11
C LYS A 104 21.12 -15.02 22.75
N PRO A 105 19.93 -15.66 22.70
CA PRO A 105 19.15 -15.82 21.46
C PRO A 105 18.95 -14.47 20.75
N TRP A 106 18.80 -14.48 19.42
CA TRP A 106 18.91 -13.25 18.61
C TRP A 106 17.69 -12.35 18.80
N ASP A 107 16.53 -12.96 18.95
CA ASP A 107 15.24 -12.39 19.32
C ASP A 107 15.35 -11.70 20.68
N ALA A 108 15.80 -12.41 21.71
CA ALA A 108 15.98 -11.85 23.05
C ALA A 108 17.08 -10.76 23.11
N ALA A 109 18.07 -10.81 22.21
CA ALA A 109 19.08 -9.77 22.09
C ALA A 109 18.53 -8.52 21.40
N LEU A 110 17.75 -8.67 20.33
CA LEU A 110 17.10 -7.56 19.64
C LEU A 110 16.08 -6.88 20.54
N ASP A 111 15.20 -7.64 21.19
CA ASP A 111 14.27 -7.15 22.22
C ASP A 111 15.00 -6.23 23.19
N LYS A 112 16.07 -6.74 23.82
CA LYS A 112 16.83 -5.96 24.79
C LYS A 112 17.58 -4.76 24.19
N LEU A 113 18.05 -4.83 22.95
CA LEU A 113 18.72 -3.74 22.24
C LEU A 113 17.76 -2.61 21.86
N THR A 114 16.46 -2.87 21.80
CA THR A 114 15.42 -1.93 21.37
C THR A 114 14.27 -1.83 22.36
N ASP A 115 14.50 -2.20 23.63
CA ASP A 115 13.45 -2.26 24.66
C ASP A 115 12.92 -0.87 25.06
N ARG A 116 13.60 0.19 24.62
CA ARG A 116 13.14 1.58 24.73
C ARG A 116 12.86 2.21 23.36
N GLY A 117 12.77 1.38 22.33
CA GLY A 117 12.39 1.77 20.97
C GLY A 117 13.56 1.94 20.00
N ILE A 118 13.19 2.01 18.72
CA ILE A 118 14.07 2.35 17.61
C ILE A 118 13.46 3.51 16.83
N THR A 119 14.29 4.49 16.49
CA THR A 119 13.88 5.68 15.74
C THR A 119 14.69 5.79 14.45
N ILE A 120 14.02 6.17 13.37
CA ILE A 120 14.62 6.55 12.09
C ILE A 120 14.22 7.99 11.80
N ALA A 121 15.19 8.82 11.44
CA ALA A 121 14.97 10.23 11.13
C ALA A 121 15.67 10.64 9.83
N LEU A 122 15.03 11.52 9.07
CA LEU A 122 15.57 12.15 7.86
C LEU A 122 15.65 13.66 8.06
N ASP A 123 16.86 14.21 7.91
CA ASP A 123 17.12 15.64 7.94
C ASP A 123 17.00 16.24 6.54
N ALA A 124 16.25 17.34 6.42
CA ALA A 124 16.16 18.03 5.15
C ALA A 124 17.29 19.04 4.92
N SER A 125 18.09 19.37 5.93
CA SER A 125 19.18 20.34 5.79
C SER A 125 20.22 19.87 4.75
N ASP A 126 20.55 18.58 4.78
CA ASP A 126 21.61 17.97 3.98
C ASP A 126 21.28 16.54 3.49
N GLY A 127 20.06 16.05 3.74
CA GLY A 127 19.64 14.69 3.37
C GLY A 127 20.19 13.60 4.29
N GLY A 128 20.72 13.97 5.46
CA GLY A 128 21.23 13.04 6.45
C GLY A 128 20.13 12.11 7.00
N VAL A 129 20.48 10.85 7.21
CA VAL A 129 19.62 9.84 7.84
C VAL A 129 20.28 9.43 9.15
N ALA A 130 19.50 9.43 10.22
CA ALA A 130 19.90 8.94 11.54
C ALA A 130 19.02 7.75 11.97
N ILE A 131 19.65 6.75 12.55
CA ILE A 131 18.99 5.64 13.25
C ILE A 131 19.44 5.70 14.71
N LEU A 132 18.49 5.76 15.62
CA LEU A 132 18.73 5.77 17.06
C LEU A 132 18.17 4.48 17.67
N LEU A 133 19.02 3.74 18.35
CA LEU A 133 18.64 2.59 19.17
C LEU A 133 18.69 3.01 20.64
N HIS A 134 17.59 2.82 21.37
CA HIS A 134 17.54 3.07 22.81
C HIS A 134 17.45 1.74 23.55
N SER A 135 18.43 1.46 24.39
CA SER A 135 18.49 0.21 25.16
C SER A 135 18.73 0.49 26.63
N SER A 136 18.01 -0.22 27.50
CA SER A 136 18.33 -0.21 28.94
C SER A 136 19.57 -1.04 29.30
N ASP A 137 20.18 -1.76 28.36
CA ASP A 137 21.42 -2.54 28.55
C ASP A 137 22.60 -1.94 27.75
N PRO A 138 23.34 -0.98 28.35
CA PRO A 138 24.47 -0.34 27.68
C PRO A 138 25.62 -1.32 27.38
N ALA A 139 25.74 -2.41 28.15
CA ALA A 139 26.75 -3.43 27.89
C ALA A 139 26.43 -4.22 26.62
N LEU A 140 25.14 -4.47 26.36
CA LEU A 140 24.68 -5.11 25.13
C LEU A 140 24.89 -4.20 23.90
N LEU A 141 24.68 -2.89 24.03
CA LEU A 141 25.04 -1.94 22.97
C LEU A 141 26.54 -1.97 22.64
N GLU A 142 27.42 -2.07 23.65
CA GLU A 142 28.87 -2.18 23.39
C GLU A 142 29.23 -3.51 22.70
N ARG A 143 28.52 -4.60 23.02
CA ARG A 143 28.66 -5.87 22.29
C ARG A 143 28.21 -5.74 20.84
N LEU A 144 27.07 -5.08 20.57
CA LEU A 144 26.59 -4.80 19.22
C LEU A 144 27.62 -3.99 18.43
N ARG A 145 28.15 -2.93 19.02
CA ARG A 145 29.21 -2.11 18.44
C ARG A 145 30.45 -2.96 18.08
N SER A 146 30.92 -3.75 19.03
CA SER A 146 32.08 -4.64 18.85
C SER A 146 31.84 -5.68 17.74
N PHE A 147 30.63 -6.23 17.67
CA PHE A 147 30.23 -7.18 16.63
C PHE A 147 30.29 -6.55 15.24
N VAL A 148 29.68 -5.36 15.05
CA VAL A 148 29.70 -4.63 13.78
C VAL A 148 31.13 -4.32 13.33
N LEU A 149 31.98 -3.88 14.27
CA LEU A 149 33.40 -3.62 14.00
C LEU A 149 34.17 -4.89 13.59
N THR A 150 33.90 -6.01 14.26
CA THR A 150 34.53 -7.30 13.94
C THR A 150 34.14 -7.76 12.54
N LEU A 151 32.85 -7.64 12.17
CA LEU A 151 32.40 -7.96 10.81
C LEU A 151 33.10 -7.10 9.76
N ARG A 152 33.26 -5.80 10.01
CA ARG A 152 33.98 -4.89 9.14
C ARG A 152 35.46 -5.27 8.96
N GLN A 153 36.13 -5.65 10.05
CA GLN A 153 37.52 -6.12 10.01
C GLN A 153 37.66 -7.42 9.21
N MET A 154 36.72 -8.36 9.37
CA MET A 154 36.70 -9.62 8.61
C MET A 154 36.52 -9.38 7.10
N GLN A 155 35.88 -8.27 6.71
CA GLN A 155 35.76 -7.83 5.32
C GLN A 155 37.00 -7.11 4.78
N GLY A 156 38.08 -7.02 5.57
CA GLY A 156 39.36 -6.43 5.17
C GLY A 156 39.40 -4.90 5.24
N ALA A 157 38.39 -4.26 5.83
CA ALA A 157 38.37 -2.82 6.02
C ALA A 157 39.19 -2.42 7.26
N THR A 158 39.94 -1.32 7.15
CA THR A 158 40.68 -0.76 8.29
C THR A 158 39.75 0.01 9.22
N ASN A 159 39.96 -0.15 10.53
CA ASN A 159 39.25 0.65 11.54
C ASN A 159 39.60 2.12 11.35
N LYS A 160 38.63 2.89 10.88
CA LYS A 160 38.67 4.36 10.88
C LYS A 160 37.83 4.81 12.07
N GLN A 161 38.49 5.36 13.08
CA GLN A 161 37.86 5.94 14.26
C GLN A 161 38.05 7.45 14.25
N GLY A 162 37.04 8.17 14.70
CA GLY A 162 37.11 9.58 15.03
C GLY A 162 36.68 9.78 16.48
N GLU A 163 36.89 10.98 16.99
CA GLU A 163 36.40 11.38 18.30
C GLU A 163 35.64 12.70 18.14
N TYR A 164 34.52 12.82 18.83
CA TYR A 164 33.77 14.06 18.92
C TYR A 164 33.23 14.23 20.33
N ARG A 165 33.62 15.32 21.00
CA ARG A 165 33.19 15.68 22.37
C ARG A 165 33.28 14.52 23.38
N GLY A 166 34.36 13.73 23.29
CA GLY A 166 34.60 12.59 24.18
C GLY A 166 33.87 11.30 23.78
N PHE A 167 33.11 11.30 22.69
CA PHE A 167 32.52 10.08 22.13
C PHE A 167 33.36 9.55 20.97
N VAL A 168 33.70 8.26 21.05
CA VAL A 168 34.39 7.55 19.97
C VAL A 168 33.39 7.23 18.86
N THR A 169 33.67 7.71 17.66
CA THR A 169 32.87 7.46 16.46
C THR A 169 33.58 6.43 15.59
N ASP A 170 32.89 5.34 15.27
CA ASP A 170 33.37 4.29 14.39
C ASP A 170 32.78 4.45 12.99
N ALA A 171 33.61 4.39 11.96
CA ALA A 171 33.09 4.19 10.60
C ALA A 171 32.58 2.74 10.47
N VAL A 172 31.34 2.56 10.04
CA VAL A 172 30.78 1.25 9.67
C VAL A 172 31.02 0.99 8.18
N SER A 173 30.94 2.04 7.37
CA SER A 173 31.34 2.05 5.96
C SER A 173 31.99 3.40 5.63
N ASP A 174 32.28 3.67 4.35
CA ASP A 174 32.77 4.99 3.96
C ASP A 174 31.70 6.10 4.10
N GLN A 175 30.43 5.73 4.19
CA GLN A 175 29.31 6.67 4.32
C GLN A 175 28.64 6.60 5.69
N LEU A 176 28.64 5.44 6.35
CA LEU A 176 27.92 5.23 7.61
C LEU A 176 28.87 5.30 8.81
N LYS A 177 28.47 6.07 9.82
CA LYS A 177 29.17 6.22 11.10
C LYS A 177 28.28 5.74 12.23
N MET A 178 28.90 5.24 13.29
CA MET A 178 28.24 4.73 14.49
C MET A 178 28.89 5.33 15.73
N VAL A 179 28.09 5.74 16.70
CA VAL A 179 28.53 6.28 17.98
C VAL A 179 27.62 5.78 19.09
N ARG A 180 28.20 5.41 20.24
CA ARG A 180 27.46 5.04 21.45
C ARG A 180 27.45 6.22 22.43
N MET A 181 26.26 6.65 22.83
CA MET A 181 26.02 7.72 23.79
C MET A 181 25.31 7.13 25.01
N HIS A 182 26.08 6.57 25.95
CA HIS A 182 25.56 5.80 27.09
C HIS A 182 24.61 4.66 26.69
N ASP A 183 23.30 4.86 26.91
CA ASP A 183 22.16 3.98 26.62
C ASP A 183 21.59 4.14 25.20
N TRP A 184 22.16 5.06 24.41
CA TRP A 184 21.85 5.25 23.00
C TRP A 184 22.96 4.71 22.09
N MET A 185 22.55 4.19 20.94
CA MET A 185 23.44 3.99 19.79
C MET A 185 22.88 4.75 18.59
N LEU A 186 23.70 5.64 18.05
CA LEU A 186 23.40 6.42 16.86
C LEU A 186 24.17 5.86 15.67
N LEU A 187 23.45 5.61 14.57
CA LEU A 187 24.02 5.36 13.25
C LEU A 187 23.58 6.49 12.32
N THR A 188 24.50 7.06 11.56
CA THR A 188 24.18 8.15 10.63
C THR A 188 25.06 8.14 9.40
N ASN A 189 24.49 8.51 8.25
CA ASN A 189 25.26 8.71 7.02
C ASN A 189 25.84 10.14 6.91
N ASN A 190 25.51 11.02 7.85
CA ASN A 190 25.89 12.43 7.83
C ASN A 190 26.57 12.84 9.14
N SER A 191 27.72 13.48 9.01
CA SER A 191 28.56 13.86 10.16
C SER A 191 28.04 15.08 10.90
N GLU A 192 27.48 16.06 10.21
CA GLU A 192 26.95 17.28 10.83
C GLU A 192 25.65 16.96 11.58
N LEU A 193 24.77 16.14 10.99
CA LEU A 193 23.62 15.59 11.71
C LEU A 193 24.04 14.79 12.94
N GLY A 194 25.07 13.94 12.82
CA GLY A 194 25.59 13.17 13.95
C GLY A 194 26.12 14.04 15.08
N LYS A 195 26.86 15.11 14.75
CA LYS A 195 27.34 16.09 15.73
C LYS A 195 26.18 16.82 16.40
N ALA A 196 25.19 17.28 15.63
CA ALA A 196 24.02 17.97 16.17
C ALA A 196 23.26 17.11 17.20
N ILE A 197 23.11 15.81 16.93
CA ILE A 197 22.47 14.87 17.87
C ILE A 197 23.32 14.69 19.14
N VAL A 198 24.65 14.56 19.01
CA VAL A 198 25.57 14.45 20.16
C VAL A 198 25.58 15.73 21.00
N ASP A 199 25.58 16.90 20.34
CA ASP A 199 25.53 18.20 21.00
C ASP A 199 24.23 18.35 21.78
N GLN A 200 23.11 18.01 21.16
CA GLN A 200 21.80 18.04 21.82
C GLN A 200 21.71 17.07 23.00
N TYR A 201 22.31 15.89 22.88
CA TYR A 201 22.40 14.91 23.96
C TYR A 201 23.16 15.45 25.18
N LEU A 202 24.24 16.21 24.96
CA LEU A 202 25.08 16.76 26.03
C LEU A 202 24.55 18.08 26.61
N ASP A 203 24.18 19.03 25.75
CA ASP A 203 23.96 20.42 26.14
C ASP A 203 22.49 20.75 26.40
N ARG A 204 21.56 20.04 25.72
CA ARG A 204 20.10 20.22 25.82
C ARG A 204 19.61 21.68 25.66
N ASP A 205 20.33 22.49 24.90
CA ASP A 205 20.10 23.93 24.76
C ASP A 205 19.64 24.36 23.35
N GLY A 206 19.54 23.42 22.41
CA GLY A 206 19.12 23.65 21.02
C GLY A 206 17.62 23.48 20.75
N GLU A 207 17.20 23.96 19.58
CA GLU A 207 15.87 23.66 19.02
C GLU A 207 15.82 22.20 18.53
N THR A 208 14.85 21.46 19.07
CA THR A 208 14.67 20.03 18.80
C THR A 208 13.43 19.76 17.97
N LEU A 209 13.33 18.56 17.43
CA LEU A 209 12.09 18.06 16.83
C LEU A 209 10.93 18.13 17.84
N ALA A 210 11.16 17.81 19.12
CA ALA A 210 10.15 17.93 20.17
C ALA A 210 9.60 19.36 20.36
N SER A 211 10.41 20.38 20.04
CA SER A 211 9.99 21.79 20.09
C SER A 211 9.30 22.28 18.81
N ASN A 212 9.40 21.55 17.70
CA ASN A 212 8.79 21.91 16.42
C ASN A 212 7.26 21.90 16.53
N GLU A 213 6.61 22.98 16.08
CA GLU A 213 5.15 23.15 16.20
C GLU A 213 4.36 22.07 15.46
N SER A 214 4.78 21.71 14.24
CA SER A 214 4.13 20.68 13.42
C SER A 214 4.29 19.30 14.06
N TYR A 215 5.48 18.98 14.58
CA TYR A 215 5.71 17.73 15.28
C TYR A 215 4.91 17.65 16.59
N ARG A 216 4.82 18.75 17.35
CA ARG A 216 4.00 18.78 18.57
C ARG A 216 2.53 18.52 18.29
N ALA A 217 1.98 19.14 17.25
CA ALA A 217 0.60 18.89 16.83
C ALA A 217 0.41 17.43 16.38
N ALA A 218 1.32 16.91 15.56
CA ALA A 218 1.30 15.51 15.13
C ALA A 218 1.43 14.52 16.29
N SER A 219 2.29 14.81 17.26
CA SER A 219 2.49 13.96 18.45
C SER A 219 1.25 13.92 19.34
N GLN A 220 0.54 15.04 19.49
CA GLN A 220 -0.74 15.08 20.19
C GLN A 220 -1.81 14.22 19.49
N GLU A 221 -1.88 14.27 18.16
CA GLU A 221 -2.77 13.44 17.35
C GLU A 221 -2.41 11.94 17.45
N LEU A 222 -1.12 11.61 17.39
CA LEU A 222 -0.66 10.24 17.55
C LEU A 222 -0.92 9.68 18.96
N ALA A 223 -1.00 10.55 19.97
CA ALA A 223 -1.27 10.18 21.36
C ALA A 223 -2.77 10.07 21.70
N SER A 224 -3.66 10.70 20.92
CA SER A 224 -5.10 10.66 21.16
C SER A 224 -5.79 9.42 20.56
N GLY A 225 -5.11 8.68 19.69
CA GLY A 225 -5.60 7.40 19.16
C GLY A 225 -5.41 6.23 20.12
N ASP A 226 -6.13 5.13 19.87
CA ASP A 226 -5.96 3.88 20.62
C ASP A 226 -4.48 3.46 20.63
N LEU A 227 -3.91 3.45 21.83
CA LEU A 227 -2.52 3.04 22.08
C LEU A 227 -2.38 1.52 22.09
N GLU A 228 -3.49 0.80 22.27
CA GLU A 228 -3.52 -0.65 22.24
C GLU A 228 -3.14 -1.13 20.82
N ASP A 229 -2.17 -2.04 20.75
CA ASP A 229 -1.64 -2.65 19.52
C ASP A 229 -0.91 -1.71 18.54
N ARG A 230 -0.54 -0.48 18.94
CA ARG A 230 0.25 0.43 18.10
C ARG A 230 1.72 0.00 18.06
N VAL A 231 2.14 -0.51 16.91
CA VAL A 231 3.49 -1.02 16.66
C VAL A 231 4.47 0.08 16.26
N ALA A 232 4.06 0.92 15.31
CA ALA A 232 4.92 1.97 14.78
C ALA A 232 4.13 3.26 14.55
N SER A 233 4.83 4.39 14.71
CA SER A 233 4.32 5.71 14.41
C SER A 233 5.28 6.45 13.50
N ALA A 234 4.73 7.33 12.65
CA ALA A 234 5.50 8.14 11.73
C ALA A 234 4.96 9.57 11.67
N PHE A 235 5.85 10.51 11.41
CA PHE A 235 5.61 11.92 11.18
C PHE A 235 6.37 12.36 9.93
N LEU A 236 5.71 13.19 9.12
CA LEU A 236 6.29 13.80 7.93
C LEU A 236 5.93 15.29 7.90
N ASP A 237 6.94 16.15 7.82
CA ASP A 237 6.77 17.61 7.65
C ASP A 237 6.55 17.93 6.16
N ILE A 238 5.29 17.90 5.76
CA ILE A 238 4.86 18.15 4.38
C ILE A 238 5.18 19.58 3.96
N LYS A 239 5.03 20.56 4.87
CA LYS A 239 5.33 21.96 4.57
C LYS A 239 6.79 22.13 4.18
N THR A 240 7.72 21.62 5.01
CA THR A 240 9.16 21.76 4.73
C THR A 240 9.56 21.01 3.45
N LEU A 241 8.99 19.83 3.20
CA LEU A 241 9.23 19.09 1.95
C LEU A 241 8.74 19.86 0.71
N ARG A 242 7.53 20.44 0.79
CA ARG A 242 6.93 21.25 -0.26
C ARG A 242 7.75 22.51 -0.53
N ASP A 243 8.15 23.24 0.51
CA ASP A 243 8.93 24.48 0.40
C ASP A 243 10.32 24.25 -0.20
N LYS A 244 10.92 23.08 0.05
CA LYS A 244 12.19 22.65 -0.57
C LYS A 244 12.03 22.11 -1.99
N GLY A 245 10.79 21.99 -2.48
CA GLY A 245 10.49 21.51 -3.82
C GLY A 245 10.75 20.02 -4.01
N PHE A 246 10.68 19.21 -2.95
CA PHE A 246 10.58 17.76 -3.10
C PHE A 246 9.25 17.40 -3.76
N ALA A 247 9.25 16.40 -4.65
CA ALA A 247 8.04 15.88 -5.29
C ALA A 247 7.09 16.97 -5.87
N LYS A 248 7.63 17.99 -6.54
CA LYS A 248 6.85 19.15 -7.06
C LYS A 248 5.54 18.78 -7.74
N ASN A 249 5.55 17.69 -8.53
CA ASN A 249 4.38 17.20 -9.25
C ASN A 249 3.21 16.83 -8.34
N LEU A 250 3.47 16.42 -7.09
CA LEU A 250 2.44 16.08 -6.10
C LEU A 250 1.75 17.33 -5.53
N PHE A 251 2.42 18.48 -5.62
CA PHE A 251 1.92 19.77 -5.10
C PHE A 251 1.43 20.71 -6.20
N ASN A 252 1.39 20.22 -7.45
CA ASN A 252 0.86 20.98 -8.58
C ASN A 252 -0.63 21.25 -8.39
N GLU A 253 -1.05 22.46 -8.76
CA GLU A 253 -2.46 22.85 -8.73
C GLU A 253 -3.31 22.07 -9.73
N LYS A 254 -2.73 21.90 -10.91
CA LYS A 254 -3.34 21.27 -12.07
C LYS A 254 -2.68 19.93 -12.36
N VAL A 255 -3.49 18.95 -12.74
CA VAL A 255 -3.02 17.60 -13.05
C VAL A 255 -3.13 17.28 -14.54
N ASP A 256 -2.24 16.41 -15.01
CA ASP A 256 -2.26 15.94 -16.41
C ASP A 256 -3.17 14.73 -16.62
N ASN A 257 -3.52 14.02 -15.55
CA ASN A 257 -4.22 12.72 -15.64
C ASN A 257 -5.65 12.85 -15.12
N ILE A 258 -6.62 12.86 -16.04
CA ILE A 258 -8.05 13.01 -15.74
C ILE A 258 -8.57 11.91 -14.79
N PRO A 259 -8.33 10.60 -15.04
CA PRO A 259 -8.66 9.57 -14.06
C PRO A 259 -8.04 9.77 -12.67
N ALA A 260 -6.79 10.25 -12.61
CA ALA A 260 -6.15 10.51 -11.33
C ALA A 260 -6.79 11.69 -10.59
N GLU A 261 -7.26 12.73 -11.31
CA GLU A 261 -8.04 13.83 -10.72
C GLU A 261 -9.31 13.28 -10.04
N ALA A 262 -10.09 12.46 -10.74
CA ALA A 262 -11.33 11.90 -10.20
C ALA A 262 -11.14 11.07 -8.91
N VAL A 263 -10.01 10.34 -8.83
CA VAL A 263 -9.75 9.42 -7.71
C VAL A 263 -8.97 10.07 -6.57
N LEU A 264 -8.03 10.97 -6.87
CA LEU A 264 -7.05 11.50 -5.90
C LEU A 264 -7.09 13.03 -5.75
N GLY A 265 -7.92 13.74 -6.52
CA GLY A 265 -7.94 15.20 -6.54
C GLY A 265 -8.07 15.81 -5.14
N GLY A 266 -9.02 15.36 -4.33
CA GLY A 266 -9.19 15.87 -2.97
C GLY A 266 -7.98 15.64 -2.07
N LEU A 267 -7.30 14.49 -2.19
CA LEU A 267 -6.06 14.22 -1.46
C LEU A 267 -4.96 15.20 -1.88
N LEU A 268 -4.86 15.51 -3.18
CA LEU A 268 -3.89 16.48 -3.69
C LEU A 268 -4.19 17.90 -3.17
N ALA A 269 -5.46 18.32 -3.16
CA ALA A 269 -5.86 19.60 -2.55
C ALA A 269 -5.41 19.69 -1.08
N ASN A 270 -5.63 18.62 -0.30
CA ASN A 270 -5.22 18.60 1.10
C ASN A 270 -3.70 18.62 1.27
N LEU A 271 -2.96 17.81 0.49
CA LEU A 271 -1.50 17.73 0.54
C LEU A 271 -0.80 19.05 0.19
N ARG A 272 -1.42 19.88 -0.66
CA ARG A 272 -0.90 21.21 -1.01
C ARG A 272 -0.88 22.18 0.17
N GLN A 273 -1.76 22.01 1.15
CA GLN A 273 -1.94 22.95 2.26
C GLN A 273 -1.48 22.36 3.60
N THR A 274 -1.63 21.06 3.80
CA THR A 274 -1.35 20.41 5.08
C THR A 274 0.08 20.69 5.56
N PRO A 275 0.27 21.00 6.85
CA PRO A 275 1.60 21.19 7.41
C PRO A 275 2.36 19.88 7.61
N TYR A 276 1.66 18.80 7.97
CA TYR A 276 2.26 17.51 8.28
C TYR A 276 1.37 16.33 7.89
N ALA A 277 1.94 15.14 7.93
CA ALA A 277 1.23 13.87 7.87
C ALA A 277 1.68 12.97 9.02
N THR A 278 0.76 12.18 9.56
CA THR A 278 1.00 11.15 10.57
C THR A 278 0.75 9.78 9.97
N GLY A 279 1.48 8.78 10.44
CA GLY A 279 1.28 7.37 10.08
C GLY A 279 1.24 6.51 11.32
N ARG A 280 0.34 5.53 11.36
CA ARG A 280 0.26 4.51 12.41
C ARG A 280 0.17 3.15 11.76
N LEU A 281 0.96 2.21 12.26
CA LEU A 281 0.91 0.82 11.87
C LEU A 281 0.55 -0.02 13.10
N HIS A 282 -0.51 -0.80 12.96
CA HIS A 282 -0.93 -1.82 13.92
C HIS A 282 -0.77 -3.18 13.26
N ILE A 283 -0.20 -4.14 13.99
CA ILE A 283 -0.01 -5.51 13.51
C ILE A 283 -0.47 -6.44 14.63
N ASN A 284 -1.30 -7.41 14.30
CA ASN A 284 -1.72 -8.48 15.22
C ASN A 284 -1.82 -9.81 14.45
N SER A 285 -2.35 -10.86 15.08
CA SER A 285 -2.51 -12.18 14.44
C SER A 285 -3.50 -12.21 13.28
N SER A 286 -4.48 -11.28 13.30
CA SER A 286 -5.58 -11.22 12.34
C SER A 286 -5.26 -10.36 11.12
N GLY A 287 -4.17 -9.59 11.16
CA GLY A 287 -3.77 -8.77 10.04
C GLY A 287 -2.92 -7.55 10.39
N ALA A 288 -2.87 -6.61 9.45
CA ALA A 288 -2.18 -5.34 9.59
C ALA A 288 -3.11 -4.18 9.22
N ARG A 289 -3.01 -3.08 9.97
CA ARG A 289 -3.74 -1.84 9.71
C ARG A 289 -2.77 -0.68 9.62
N LEU A 290 -2.77 -0.01 8.48
CA LEU A 290 -2.08 1.24 8.24
C LEU A 290 -3.08 2.39 8.26
N HIS A 291 -2.85 3.39 9.10
CA HIS A 291 -3.65 4.60 9.16
C HIS A 291 -2.76 5.81 8.90
N ILE A 292 -3.02 6.54 7.83
CA ILE A 292 -2.32 7.77 7.47
C ILE A 292 -3.29 8.92 7.67
N ALA A 293 -2.88 9.97 8.37
CA ALA A 293 -3.71 11.15 8.58
C ALA A 293 -2.97 12.44 8.28
N THR A 294 -3.76 13.45 7.94
CA THR A 294 -3.31 14.82 7.68
C THR A 294 -4.34 15.78 8.25
N PRO A 295 -3.92 16.93 8.82
CA PRO A 295 -4.83 18.04 9.06
C PRO A 295 -5.63 18.37 7.80
N HIS A 296 -6.84 18.86 7.99
CA HIS A 296 -7.72 19.29 6.91
C HIS A 296 -8.50 20.53 7.32
N GLN A 297 -8.81 21.39 6.35
CA GLN A 297 -9.69 22.54 6.51
C GLN A 297 -10.49 22.74 5.21
N ARG A 298 -11.77 23.12 5.34
CA ARG A 298 -12.68 23.31 4.20
C ARG A 298 -12.18 24.33 3.17
N ASN A 299 -11.48 25.37 3.60
CA ASN A 299 -10.91 26.38 2.70
C ASN A 299 -9.75 25.86 1.85
N TRP A 300 -9.24 24.64 2.10
CA TRP A 300 -8.19 24.01 1.30
C TRP A 300 -8.75 23.21 0.12
N GLU A 301 -10.06 22.99 0.08
CA GLU A 301 -10.71 22.12 -0.90
C GLU A 301 -10.76 22.75 -2.29
N ALA A 302 -10.95 24.06 -2.38
CA ALA A 302 -11.13 24.74 -3.67
C ALA A 302 -9.91 24.53 -4.60
N PRO A 303 -10.12 24.22 -5.90
CA PRO A 303 -11.40 24.12 -6.63
C PRO A 303 -12.01 22.70 -6.72
N ARG A 304 -11.74 21.83 -5.75
CA ARG A 304 -12.06 20.38 -5.75
C ARG A 304 -13.24 19.99 -4.87
N GLU A 305 -14.20 20.89 -4.66
CA GLU A 305 -15.39 20.66 -3.85
C GLU A 305 -16.20 19.43 -4.32
N TYR A 306 -16.07 19.05 -5.60
CA TYR A 306 -16.67 17.83 -6.17
C TYR A 306 -16.25 16.53 -5.45
N PHE A 307 -15.12 16.55 -4.74
CA PHE A 307 -14.58 15.41 -4.01
C PHE A 307 -15.13 15.33 -2.59
N PHE A 308 -15.44 16.48 -1.98
CA PHE A 308 -15.74 16.63 -0.55
C PHE A 308 -17.22 16.84 -0.26
N GLY A 309 -17.99 17.36 -1.22
CA GLY A 309 -19.34 17.88 -1.04
C GLY A 309 -19.34 19.39 -0.80
N GLU A 310 -20.28 20.14 -1.38
CA GLU A 310 -20.25 21.63 -1.41
C GLU A 310 -20.59 22.29 -0.07
N THR A 311 -21.64 21.82 0.61
CA THR A 311 -22.16 22.45 1.84
C THR A 311 -21.75 21.72 3.11
N GLU A 312 -21.75 20.39 3.06
CA GLU A 312 -21.37 19.51 4.15
C GLU A 312 -20.43 18.44 3.59
N LEU A 313 -19.61 17.86 4.47
CA LEU A 313 -18.78 16.71 4.11
C LEU A 313 -19.70 15.55 3.76
N ALA A 314 -19.51 14.99 2.58
CA ALA A 314 -20.37 13.96 2.05
C ALA A 314 -19.80 12.56 2.29
N ASP A 315 -20.68 11.68 2.73
CA ASP A 315 -20.42 10.26 2.94
C ASP A 315 -20.66 9.48 1.64
N ALA A 316 -19.89 8.42 1.42
CA ALA A 316 -20.16 7.46 0.37
C ALA A 316 -21.38 6.59 0.74
N PRO A 317 -22.16 6.12 -0.25
CA PRO A 317 -23.18 5.11 0.03
C PRO A 317 -22.52 3.78 0.46
N PRO A 318 -23.27 2.85 1.08
CA PRO A 318 -22.74 1.54 1.45
C PRO A 318 -22.16 0.76 0.27
N LEU A 319 -21.20 -0.13 0.51
CA LEU A 319 -20.64 -0.98 -0.54
C LEU A 319 -21.71 -1.88 -1.16
N LEU A 320 -21.63 -2.10 -2.47
CA LEU A 320 -22.52 -3.03 -3.16
C LEU A 320 -22.21 -4.47 -2.77
N GLU A 321 -23.25 -5.20 -2.35
CA GLU A 321 -23.18 -6.62 -2.01
C GLU A 321 -23.76 -7.45 -3.16
N VAL A 322 -22.94 -8.35 -3.69
CA VAL A 322 -23.30 -9.32 -4.74
C VAL A 322 -22.68 -10.68 -4.43
N PRO A 323 -23.28 -11.79 -4.89
CA PRO A 323 -22.68 -13.11 -4.75
C PRO A 323 -21.30 -13.17 -5.38
N ASN A 324 -20.36 -13.88 -4.74
CA ASN A 324 -18.98 -14.04 -5.24
C ASN A 324 -18.31 -12.71 -5.61
N ARG A 325 -18.53 -11.66 -4.80
CA ARG A 325 -17.89 -10.36 -4.97
C ARG A 325 -16.37 -10.53 -4.99
N LEU A 326 -15.75 -9.90 -5.99
CA LEU A 326 -14.30 -9.71 -6.08
C LEU A 326 -13.91 -8.42 -5.39
N PHE A 327 -14.56 -7.31 -5.73
CA PHE A 327 -14.31 -6.03 -5.10
C PHE A 327 -15.58 -5.17 -5.09
N ALA A 328 -15.65 -4.21 -4.18
CA ALA A 328 -16.56 -3.08 -4.26
C ALA A 328 -15.83 -1.80 -3.88
N LEU A 329 -16.18 -0.69 -4.53
CA LEU A 329 -15.74 0.65 -4.22
C LEU A 329 -16.99 1.54 -4.18
N SER A 330 -17.07 2.43 -3.21
CA SER A 330 -18.10 3.44 -3.10
C SER A 330 -17.45 4.76 -2.73
N ALA A 331 -17.86 5.85 -3.38
CA ALA A 331 -17.32 7.17 -3.14
C ALA A 331 -18.35 8.26 -3.40
N HIS A 332 -18.23 9.38 -2.69
CA HIS A 332 -18.89 10.62 -3.09
C HIS A 332 -18.01 11.39 -4.09
N ARG A 333 -18.42 11.47 -5.35
CA ARG A 333 -17.76 12.23 -6.41
C ARG A 333 -18.79 12.90 -7.33
N ASP A 334 -18.87 14.22 -7.27
CA ASP A 334 -19.64 14.99 -8.27
C ASP A 334 -18.87 15.07 -9.59
N LEU A 335 -19.03 14.04 -10.42
CA LEU A 335 -18.32 13.94 -11.70
C LEU A 335 -18.72 15.06 -12.67
N SER A 336 -19.93 15.63 -12.54
CA SER A 336 -20.36 16.77 -13.35
C SER A 336 -19.57 18.01 -12.98
N GLN A 337 -19.49 18.35 -11.69
CA GLN A 337 -18.69 19.50 -11.23
C GLN A 337 -17.20 19.33 -11.55
N MET A 338 -16.65 18.12 -11.42
CA MET A 338 -15.27 17.85 -11.84
C MET A 338 -15.08 18.12 -13.35
N TRP A 339 -16.01 17.65 -14.18
CA TRP A 339 -15.93 17.84 -15.64
C TRP A 339 -16.03 19.31 -16.03
N LEU A 340 -17.01 20.03 -15.47
CA LEU A 340 -17.27 21.44 -15.80
C LEU A 340 -16.16 22.37 -15.30
N ARG A 341 -15.43 21.98 -14.27
CA ARG A 341 -14.31 22.76 -13.69
C ARG A 341 -12.95 22.28 -14.17
N SER A 342 -12.89 21.48 -15.23
CA SER A 342 -11.64 20.96 -15.78
C SER A 342 -10.60 22.04 -16.08
N GLY A 343 -11.04 23.25 -16.47
CA GLY A 343 -10.17 24.39 -16.72
C GLY A 343 -9.36 24.85 -15.50
N ASP A 344 -9.86 24.63 -14.29
CA ASP A 344 -9.18 24.94 -13.02
C ASP A 344 -8.37 23.74 -12.50
N LEU A 345 -8.79 22.52 -12.85
CA LEU A 345 -8.26 21.26 -12.30
C LEU A 345 -7.15 20.64 -13.15
N LEU A 346 -7.20 20.83 -14.46
CA LEU A 346 -6.36 20.15 -15.42
C LEU A 346 -5.32 21.08 -16.04
N SER A 347 -4.19 20.50 -16.43
CA SER A 347 -3.21 21.21 -17.26
C SER A 347 -3.81 21.56 -18.62
N ASP A 348 -3.23 22.53 -19.32
CA ASP A 348 -3.71 22.95 -20.64
C ASP A 348 -3.79 21.76 -21.61
N ARG A 349 -2.78 20.88 -21.57
CA ARG A 349 -2.76 19.64 -22.38
C ARG A 349 -3.91 18.70 -22.04
N ALA A 350 -4.13 18.44 -20.76
CA ALA A 350 -5.19 17.53 -20.32
C ALA A 350 -6.57 18.12 -20.59
N ASN A 351 -6.71 19.43 -20.45
CA ASN A 351 -7.93 20.16 -20.79
C ASN A 351 -8.22 20.13 -22.29
N ASP A 352 -7.21 20.27 -23.16
CA ASP A 352 -7.37 20.11 -24.61
C ASP A 352 -7.85 18.69 -24.97
N GLN A 353 -7.28 17.66 -24.31
CA GLN A 353 -7.73 16.28 -24.48
C GLN A 353 -9.18 16.08 -24.00
N LEU A 354 -9.54 16.70 -22.89
CA LEU A 354 -10.91 16.66 -22.39
C LEU A 354 -11.88 17.34 -23.36
N ALA A 355 -11.52 18.48 -23.95
CA ALA A 355 -12.36 19.18 -24.93
C ALA A 355 -12.61 18.34 -26.20
N VAL A 356 -11.61 17.58 -26.65
CA VAL A 356 -11.77 16.61 -27.75
C VAL A 356 -12.70 15.46 -27.35
N ALA A 357 -12.53 14.94 -26.13
CA ALA A 357 -13.40 13.90 -25.59
C ALA A 357 -14.85 14.41 -25.47
N ASP A 358 -15.04 15.61 -24.93
CA ASP A 358 -16.34 16.26 -24.76
C ASP A 358 -17.05 16.43 -26.10
N THR A 359 -16.37 16.95 -27.13
CA THR A 359 -16.96 17.07 -28.48
C THR A 359 -17.39 15.71 -29.06
N THR A 360 -16.57 14.68 -28.84
CA THR A 360 -16.85 13.32 -29.30
C THR A 360 -18.04 12.71 -28.55
N LEU A 361 -18.07 12.87 -27.23
CA LEU A 361 -19.13 12.39 -26.36
C LEU A 361 -20.42 13.15 -26.70
N THR A 362 -20.43 14.48 -26.74
CA THR A 362 -21.59 15.28 -27.11
C THR A 362 -22.18 14.84 -28.46
N THR A 363 -21.33 14.58 -29.46
CA THR A 363 -21.79 14.03 -30.76
C THR A 363 -22.46 12.66 -30.58
N PHE A 364 -21.84 11.79 -29.79
CA PHE A 364 -22.35 10.46 -29.46
C PHE A 364 -23.68 10.50 -28.68
N PHE A 365 -23.82 11.47 -27.77
CA PHE A 365 -25.00 11.76 -26.96
C PHE A 365 -26.03 12.63 -27.72
N SER A 366 -26.02 12.59 -29.06
CA SER A 366 -26.99 13.27 -29.94
C SER A 366 -27.03 14.79 -29.76
N GLY A 367 -25.89 15.40 -29.48
CA GLY A 367 -25.72 16.85 -29.32
C GLY A 367 -25.97 17.37 -27.92
N ARG A 368 -26.16 16.50 -26.92
CA ARG A 368 -26.29 16.89 -25.51
C ARG A 368 -24.95 17.06 -24.84
N ASP A 369 -24.85 18.05 -23.95
CA ASP A 369 -23.61 18.36 -23.25
C ASP A 369 -23.26 17.23 -22.27
N PHE A 370 -22.07 16.66 -22.40
CA PHE A 370 -21.71 15.51 -21.57
C PHE A 370 -21.57 15.88 -20.09
N GLY A 371 -21.05 17.07 -19.77
CA GLY A 371 -20.86 17.53 -18.40
C GLY A 371 -22.17 17.95 -17.74
N GLU A 372 -22.95 18.80 -18.40
CA GLU A 372 -24.19 19.38 -17.85
C GLU A 372 -25.38 18.44 -17.97
N ASP A 373 -25.62 17.85 -19.15
CA ASP A 373 -26.82 17.05 -19.39
C ASP A 373 -26.66 15.60 -18.93
N ILE A 374 -25.52 14.97 -19.25
CA ILE A 374 -25.32 13.53 -19.00
C ILE A 374 -24.82 13.31 -17.57
N LEU A 375 -23.64 13.82 -17.22
CA LEU A 375 -23.10 13.68 -15.86
C LEU A 375 -23.95 14.45 -14.85
N GLY A 376 -24.46 15.63 -15.23
CA GLY A 376 -25.32 16.43 -14.35
C GLY A 376 -26.66 15.76 -13.99
N SER A 377 -27.10 14.76 -14.76
CA SER A 377 -28.31 13.96 -14.46
C SER A 377 -28.12 12.96 -13.31
N PHE A 378 -26.88 12.68 -12.91
CA PHE A 378 -26.56 11.79 -11.79
C PHE A 378 -26.32 12.57 -10.50
N ALA A 379 -26.66 11.96 -9.37
CA ALA A 379 -26.17 12.38 -8.07
C ALA A 379 -24.66 12.08 -7.94
N SER A 380 -24.05 12.61 -6.90
CA SER A 380 -22.61 12.49 -6.65
C SER A 380 -22.18 11.12 -6.13
N ASP A 381 -23.10 10.18 -5.98
CA ASP A 381 -22.81 8.84 -5.46
C ASP A 381 -22.31 7.92 -6.58
N VAL A 382 -21.08 7.41 -6.41
CA VAL A 382 -20.45 6.51 -7.38
C VAL A 382 -20.16 5.19 -6.70
N GLN A 383 -20.72 4.10 -7.24
CA GLN A 383 -20.46 2.74 -6.75
C GLN A 383 -19.96 1.86 -7.90
N ILE A 384 -18.91 1.09 -7.62
CA ILE A 384 -18.30 0.14 -8.54
C ILE A 384 -18.27 -1.21 -7.83
N VAL A 385 -18.61 -2.27 -8.55
CA VAL A 385 -18.50 -3.63 -8.03
C VAL A 385 -17.93 -4.56 -9.09
N GLY A 386 -17.16 -5.55 -8.66
CA GLY A 386 -16.75 -6.68 -9.47
C GLY A 386 -17.14 -7.98 -8.81
N MET A 387 -17.49 -8.99 -9.60
CA MET A 387 -17.76 -10.35 -9.14
C MET A 387 -17.18 -11.39 -10.09
N GLU A 388 -16.92 -12.58 -9.57
CA GLU A 388 -16.66 -13.73 -10.42
C GLU A 388 -17.91 -14.12 -11.23
N GLN A 389 -17.70 -14.53 -12.48
CA GLN A 389 -18.77 -15.01 -13.35
C GLN A 389 -18.86 -16.53 -13.34
N ASP A 390 -20.09 -17.05 -13.37
CA ASP A 390 -20.37 -18.47 -13.58
C ASP A 390 -20.63 -18.75 -15.07
N PHE A 391 -19.86 -19.69 -15.63
CA PHE A 391 -19.94 -20.12 -17.02
C PHE A 391 -20.42 -21.58 -17.16
N THR A 392 -20.81 -22.25 -16.07
CA THR A 392 -21.14 -23.69 -16.06
C THR A 392 -22.29 -24.05 -17.01
N GLU A 393 -23.35 -23.24 -17.05
CA GLU A 393 -24.55 -23.45 -17.88
C GLU A 393 -24.64 -22.53 -19.10
N VAL A 394 -23.56 -21.80 -19.41
CA VAL A 394 -23.53 -20.84 -20.53
C VAL A 394 -22.58 -21.32 -21.61
N LEU A 395 -23.06 -21.30 -22.86
CA LEU A 395 -22.26 -21.56 -24.04
C LEU A 395 -22.43 -20.44 -25.07
N PRO A 396 -21.35 -20.04 -25.76
CA PRO A 396 -20.00 -20.58 -25.65
C PRO A 396 -19.21 -20.04 -24.45
N GLN A 397 -18.26 -20.82 -23.91
CA GLN A 397 -17.42 -20.40 -22.79
C GLN A 397 -16.11 -19.76 -23.28
N PRO A 398 -15.71 -18.60 -22.75
CA PRO A 398 -14.46 -17.97 -23.12
C PRO A 398 -13.24 -18.74 -22.58
N ALA A 399 -12.16 -18.75 -23.36
CA ALA A 399 -10.88 -19.36 -23.02
C ALA A 399 -10.25 -18.79 -21.74
N ILE A 400 -10.35 -17.46 -21.60
CA ILE A 400 -9.94 -16.68 -20.43
C ILE A 400 -11.23 -16.18 -19.79
N LYS A 401 -11.46 -16.56 -18.53
CA LYS A 401 -12.66 -16.19 -17.77
C LYS A 401 -12.39 -14.94 -16.94
N LEU A 402 -12.96 -13.82 -17.36
CA LEU A 402 -12.81 -12.53 -16.68
C LEU A 402 -13.94 -12.33 -15.65
N PRO A 403 -13.68 -11.62 -14.55
CA PRO A 403 -14.75 -11.16 -13.67
C PRO A 403 -15.69 -10.19 -14.42
N ALA A 404 -16.93 -10.14 -13.98
CA ALA A 404 -17.85 -9.08 -14.36
C ALA A 404 -17.62 -7.88 -13.44
N PHE A 405 -17.80 -6.68 -13.97
CA PHE A 405 -17.88 -5.44 -13.23
C PHE A 405 -19.12 -4.63 -13.60
N ALA A 406 -19.55 -3.75 -12.70
CA ALA A 406 -20.64 -2.83 -12.92
C ALA A 406 -20.40 -1.49 -12.21
N PHE A 407 -21.01 -0.45 -12.79
CA PHE A 407 -21.13 0.88 -12.19
C PHE A 407 -22.59 1.12 -11.83
N GLN A 408 -22.83 1.70 -10.66
CA GLN A 408 -24.15 2.14 -10.23
C GLN A 408 -24.11 3.64 -9.91
N PHE A 409 -25.11 4.35 -10.39
CA PHE A 409 -25.35 5.76 -10.10
C PHE A 409 -26.82 5.97 -9.71
N GLN A 410 -27.08 7.02 -8.94
CA GLN A 410 -28.44 7.50 -8.68
C GLN A 410 -28.77 8.62 -9.67
N MET A 411 -29.92 8.52 -10.33
CA MET A 411 -30.46 9.54 -11.23
C MET A 411 -31.23 10.60 -10.42
N LYS A 412 -31.01 11.88 -10.72
CA LYS A 412 -31.76 13.00 -10.12
C LYS A 412 -33.20 13.07 -10.62
N ASN A 413 -33.43 12.79 -11.91
CA ASN A 413 -34.76 12.80 -12.53
C ASN A 413 -34.99 11.55 -13.41
N PRO A 414 -35.37 10.41 -12.83
CA PRO A 414 -35.48 9.15 -13.56
C PRO A 414 -36.46 9.19 -14.75
N GLU A 415 -37.56 9.95 -14.65
CA GLU A 415 -38.58 10.02 -15.70
C GLU A 415 -38.03 10.60 -17.01
N GLU A 416 -37.11 11.56 -16.91
CA GLU A 416 -36.45 12.19 -18.05
C GLU A 416 -35.18 11.45 -18.48
N THR A 417 -34.38 11.00 -17.51
CA THR A 417 -33.05 10.41 -17.75
C THR A 417 -33.13 8.99 -18.33
N GLN A 418 -34.08 8.15 -17.88
CA GLN A 418 -34.14 6.75 -18.33
C GLN A 418 -34.40 6.59 -19.83
N PRO A 419 -35.42 7.24 -20.45
CA PRO A 419 -35.68 7.08 -21.88
C PRO A 419 -34.49 7.49 -22.74
N GLU A 420 -33.75 8.50 -22.28
CA GLU A 420 -32.59 9.04 -22.97
C GLU A 420 -31.42 8.08 -22.93
N LEU A 421 -31.00 7.65 -21.73
CA LEU A 421 -29.87 6.73 -21.55
C LEU A 421 -30.13 5.39 -22.24
N ARG A 422 -31.39 4.93 -22.26
CA ARG A 422 -31.79 3.76 -23.05
C ARG A 422 -31.48 3.94 -24.55
N ARG A 423 -31.85 5.08 -25.13
CA ARG A 423 -31.61 5.37 -26.56
C ARG A 423 -30.12 5.46 -26.86
N ILE A 424 -29.34 6.04 -25.94
CA ILE A 424 -27.89 6.12 -26.03
C ILE A 424 -27.27 4.73 -26.01
N PHE A 425 -27.67 3.89 -25.06
CA PHE A 425 -27.17 2.52 -24.97
C PHE A 425 -27.48 1.71 -26.24
N GLN A 426 -28.70 1.80 -26.76
CA GLN A 426 -29.07 1.13 -28.01
C GLN A 426 -28.22 1.62 -29.19
N SER A 427 -27.99 2.93 -29.28
CA SER A 427 -27.11 3.54 -30.29
C SER A 427 -25.66 3.07 -30.13
N PHE A 428 -25.17 2.94 -28.89
CA PHE A 428 -23.84 2.42 -28.58
C PHE A 428 -23.64 1.00 -29.10
N ILE A 429 -24.58 0.11 -28.78
CA ILE A 429 -24.52 -1.28 -29.23
C ILE A 429 -24.63 -1.35 -30.76
N GLY A 430 -25.47 -0.51 -31.37
CA GLY A 430 -25.54 -0.37 -32.83
C GLY A 430 -24.20 0.04 -33.45
N PHE A 431 -23.50 1.01 -32.86
CA PHE A 431 -22.17 1.43 -33.28
C PHE A 431 -21.14 0.29 -33.13
N LEU A 432 -21.12 -0.40 -31.98
CA LEU A 432 -20.26 -1.56 -31.75
C LEU A 432 -20.49 -2.67 -32.79
N ASN A 433 -21.74 -2.88 -33.22
CA ASN A 433 -22.05 -3.84 -34.28
C ASN A 433 -21.49 -3.43 -35.64
N VAL A 434 -21.55 -2.14 -36.00
CA VAL A 434 -20.98 -1.63 -37.25
C VAL A 434 -19.46 -1.78 -37.27
N THR A 435 -18.79 -1.28 -36.23
CA THR A 435 -17.32 -1.37 -36.12
C THR A 435 -16.86 -2.81 -35.94
N GLY A 436 -17.58 -3.61 -35.16
CA GLY A 436 -17.33 -5.04 -34.97
C GLY A 436 -17.41 -5.80 -36.29
N ALA A 437 -18.45 -5.58 -37.09
CA ALA A 437 -18.61 -6.21 -38.41
C ALA A 437 -17.46 -5.84 -39.37
N GLN A 438 -17.00 -4.57 -39.36
CA GLN A 438 -15.82 -4.15 -40.14
C GLN A 438 -14.54 -4.88 -39.73
N ASN A 439 -14.43 -5.26 -38.46
CA ASN A 439 -13.29 -5.97 -37.88
C ASN A 439 -13.49 -7.50 -37.80
N GLY A 440 -14.56 -8.05 -38.41
CA GLY A 440 -14.87 -9.48 -38.39
C GLY A 440 -15.22 -10.04 -36.99
N GLN A 441 -15.74 -9.19 -36.10
CA GLN A 441 -16.24 -9.59 -34.79
C GLN A 441 -17.71 -10.03 -34.87
N PRO A 442 -18.15 -10.95 -33.99
CA PRO A 442 -19.57 -11.31 -33.89
C PRO A 442 -20.42 -10.10 -33.52
N GLN A 443 -21.66 -10.07 -34.01
CA GLN A 443 -22.62 -9.03 -33.67
C GLN A 443 -23.25 -9.30 -32.30
N LEU A 444 -23.63 -8.22 -31.62
CA LEU A 444 -24.44 -8.20 -30.42
C LEU A 444 -25.92 -8.15 -30.82
N ASP A 445 -26.71 -9.06 -30.27
CA ASP A 445 -28.16 -9.00 -30.32
C ASP A 445 -28.69 -8.17 -29.14
N LEU A 446 -29.62 -7.26 -29.41
CA LEU A 446 -30.20 -6.37 -28.42
C LEU A 446 -31.50 -6.97 -27.88
N GLY A 447 -31.52 -7.20 -26.57
CA GLY A 447 -32.69 -7.64 -25.84
C GLY A 447 -33.25 -6.55 -24.93
N MET A 448 -34.53 -6.71 -24.58
CA MET A 448 -35.14 -5.98 -23.48
C MET A 448 -35.93 -6.99 -22.64
N GLU A 449 -35.71 -6.98 -21.33
CA GLU A 449 -36.43 -7.83 -20.40
C GLU A 449 -36.90 -7.01 -19.20
N MET A 450 -38.05 -7.39 -18.65
CA MET A 450 -38.46 -6.95 -17.32
C MET A 450 -38.00 -8.02 -16.34
N PHE A 451 -37.26 -7.61 -15.32
CA PHE A 451 -36.77 -8.49 -14.27
C PHE A 451 -37.15 -7.86 -12.93
N ASP A 452 -38.02 -8.54 -12.18
CA ASP A 452 -38.73 -7.96 -11.03
C ASP A 452 -39.45 -6.64 -11.40
N ASP A 453 -39.11 -5.53 -10.74
CA ASP A 453 -39.62 -4.19 -11.02
C ASP A 453 -38.67 -3.36 -11.92
N ALA A 454 -37.56 -3.96 -12.39
CA ALA A 454 -36.54 -3.28 -13.18
C ALA A 454 -36.66 -3.58 -14.68
N GLN A 455 -36.33 -2.56 -15.49
CA GLN A 455 -36.17 -2.72 -16.93
C GLN A 455 -34.69 -2.94 -17.25
N LEU A 456 -34.38 -4.04 -17.95
CA LEU A 456 -33.03 -4.37 -18.41
C LEU A 456 -32.97 -4.27 -19.94
N ILE A 457 -31.94 -3.62 -20.44
CA ILE A 457 -31.57 -3.61 -21.87
C ILE A 457 -30.27 -4.37 -21.98
N THR A 458 -30.32 -5.52 -22.62
CA THR A 458 -29.21 -6.48 -22.69
C THR A 458 -28.61 -6.51 -24.08
N ALA A 459 -27.32 -6.78 -24.17
CA ALA A 459 -26.62 -7.02 -25.43
C ALA A 459 -25.82 -8.32 -25.31
N THR A 460 -26.06 -9.29 -26.19
CA THR A 460 -25.40 -10.62 -26.13
C THR A 460 -24.76 -10.96 -27.46
N TYR A 461 -23.52 -11.45 -27.46
CA TYR A 461 -22.84 -11.85 -28.69
C TYR A 461 -23.52 -13.06 -29.33
N VAL A 462 -23.79 -12.97 -30.62
CA VAL A 462 -24.32 -14.08 -31.43
C VAL A 462 -23.14 -14.93 -31.93
N PRO A 463 -22.93 -16.15 -31.43
CA PRO A 463 -21.84 -17.00 -31.89
C PRO A 463 -22.07 -17.52 -33.32
N ASP A 464 -20.97 -17.73 -34.05
CA ASP A 464 -20.97 -18.47 -35.31
C ASP A 464 -21.57 -19.86 -35.11
N ARG A 465 -22.24 -20.42 -36.14
CA ARG A 465 -22.98 -21.69 -36.03
C ARG A 465 -22.12 -22.85 -35.52
N ASP A 466 -20.87 -22.92 -35.95
CA ASP A 466 -19.88 -23.94 -35.59
C ASP A 466 -19.26 -23.72 -34.20
N LYS A 467 -19.42 -22.53 -33.61
CA LYS A 467 -18.79 -22.14 -32.34
C LYS A 467 -19.75 -22.02 -31.16
N ARG A 468 -21.04 -22.30 -31.36
CA ARG A 468 -22.08 -22.26 -30.31
C ARG A 468 -21.74 -23.09 -29.09
N GLU A 469 -21.17 -24.27 -29.30
CA GLU A 469 -20.82 -25.23 -28.26
C GLU A 469 -19.36 -25.11 -27.79
N SER A 470 -18.65 -24.06 -28.21
CA SER A 470 -17.22 -23.92 -27.90
C SER A 470 -17.01 -23.67 -26.40
N ARG A 471 -15.97 -24.32 -25.84
CA ARG A 471 -15.45 -24.04 -24.49
C ARG A 471 -14.15 -23.23 -24.48
N ASP A 472 -13.70 -22.83 -25.67
CA ASP A 472 -12.48 -22.08 -25.91
C ASP A 472 -12.80 -20.88 -26.81
N ALA A 473 -13.85 -20.16 -26.45
CA ALA A 473 -14.34 -19.03 -27.21
C ALA A 473 -13.46 -17.79 -26.99
N LYS A 474 -13.59 -16.83 -27.90
CA LYS A 474 -12.87 -15.57 -27.80
C LYS A 474 -13.29 -14.78 -26.55
N ILE A 475 -12.41 -13.90 -26.08
CA ILE A 475 -12.57 -13.16 -24.82
C ILE A 475 -13.85 -12.33 -24.73
N GLN A 476 -14.42 -11.87 -25.86
CA GLN A 476 -15.63 -11.06 -25.83
C GLN A 476 -16.86 -11.79 -25.27
N PHE A 477 -16.85 -13.14 -25.28
CA PHE A 477 -17.93 -13.94 -24.67
C PHE A 477 -17.92 -13.92 -23.13
N ASN A 478 -16.99 -13.20 -22.50
CA ASN A 478 -17.11 -12.81 -21.08
C ASN A 478 -18.12 -11.69 -20.85
N PHE A 479 -18.58 -11.01 -21.90
CA PHE A 479 -19.36 -9.79 -21.80
C PHE A 479 -20.76 -9.99 -22.39
N SER A 480 -21.75 -9.54 -21.63
CA SER A 480 -23.10 -9.28 -22.12
C SER A 480 -23.56 -7.92 -21.59
N PRO A 481 -23.03 -6.82 -22.17
CA PRO A 481 -23.27 -5.47 -21.66
C PRO A 481 -24.76 -5.24 -21.40
N THR A 482 -25.09 -4.79 -20.20
CA THR A 482 -26.46 -4.66 -19.74
C THR A 482 -26.64 -3.35 -19.01
N MET A 483 -27.64 -2.57 -19.42
CA MET A 483 -28.10 -1.39 -18.70
C MET A 483 -29.40 -1.75 -17.98
N ALA A 484 -29.46 -1.54 -16.67
CA ALA A 484 -30.66 -1.76 -15.88
C ALA A 484 -31.14 -0.47 -15.23
N PHE A 485 -32.46 -0.27 -15.22
CA PHE A 485 -33.14 0.81 -14.53
C PHE A 485 -34.00 0.22 -13.41
N SER A 486 -33.67 0.54 -12.16
CA SER A 486 -34.41 0.12 -10.97
C SER A 486 -34.68 1.34 -10.09
N ASN A 487 -35.90 1.87 -10.18
CA ASN A 487 -36.30 3.11 -9.53
C ASN A 487 -35.40 4.29 -9.95
N GLU A 488 -34.71 4.91 -8.99
CA GLU A 488 -33.75 5.99 -9.21
C GLU A 488 -32.35 5.47 -9.59
N ARG A 489 -32.09 4.17 -9.52
CA ARG A 489 -30.78 3.60 -9.82
C ARG A 489 -30.65 3.29 -11.30
N ILE A 490 -29.51 3.66 -11.87
CA ILE A 490 -29.03 3.10 -13.12
C ILE A 490 -27.83 2.21 -12.84
N ILE A 491 -27.83 1.04 -13.46
CA ILE A 491 -26.74 0.07 -13.38
C ILE A 491 -26.19 -0.16 -14.78
N LEU A 492 -24.90 0.09 -14.97
CA LEU A 492 -24.15 -0.22 -16.17
C LEU A 492 -23.26 -1.43 -15.89
N SER A 493 -23.68 -2.59 -16.35
CA SER A 493 -23.00 -3.85 -16.09
C SER A 493 -22.33 -4.41 -17.33
N SER A 494 -21.17 -5.02 -17.15
CA SER A 494 -20.47 -5.79 -18.18
C SER A 494 -21.13 -7.14 -18.48
N SER A 495 -22.00 -7.63 -17.59
CA SER A 495 -22.76 -8.88 -17.79
C SER A 495 -24.20 -8.80 -17.25
N THR A 496 -25.09 -9.55 -17.89
CA THR A 496 -26.51 -9.63 -17.52
C THR A 496 -26.72 -10.28 -16.14
N PRO A 497 -26.01 -11.37 -15.77
CA PRO A 497 -26.14 -11.94 -14.43
C PRO A 497 -25.79 -10.95 -13.31
N LEU A 498 -24.73 -10.14 -13.48
CA LEU A 498 -24.37 -9.12 -12.49
C LEU A 498 -25.43 -8.00 -12.41
N ALA A 499 -25.99 -7.57 -13.55
CA ALA A 499 -27.07 -6.57 -13.54
C ALA A 499 -28.29 -7.07 -12.75
N ARG A 500 -28.68 -8.34 -12.95
CA ARG A 500 -29.78 -8.97 -12.20
C ARG A 500 -29.47 -9.07 -10.71
N ALA A 501 -28.24 -9.46 -10.34
CA ALA A 501 -27.82 -9.51 -8.95
C ALA A 501 -27.95 -8.13 -8.27
N LEU A 502 -27.52 -7.06 -8.94
CA LEU A 502 -27.59 -5.69 -8.41
C LEU A 502 -29.01 -5.11 -8.32
N VAL A 503 -29.90 -5.51 -9.24
CA VAL A 503 -31.32 -5.18 -9.14
C VAL A 503 -31.92 -5.79 -7.86
N GLN A 504 -31.55 -7.04 -7.55
CA GLN A 504 -32.02 -7.79 -6.38
C GLN A 504 -31.34 -7.40 -5.07
N SER A 505 -30.15 -6.82 -5.12
CA SER A 505 -29.46 -6.34 -3.92
C SER A 505 -30.37 -5.33 -3.20
N PRO A 506 -30.69 -5.57 -1.91
CA PRO A 506 -31.58 -4.70 -1.17
C PRO A 506 -31.04 -3.28 -1.18
N ARG A 507 -31.94 -2.30 -1.25
CA ARG A 507 -31.59 -0.93 -0.89
C ARG A 507 -30.98 -0.98 0.49
N SER A 508 -29.76 -0.50 0.65
CA SER A 508 -29.25 -0.19 1.98
C SER A 508 -30.00 1.03 2.48
N ASP A 509 -31.23 0.82 2.93
CA ASP A 509 -32.02 1.82 3.64
C ASP A 509 -31.33 2.03 5.01
N GLY A 510 -30.38 2.96 5.05
CA GLY A 510 -30.07 3.71 6.27
C GLY A 510 -29.36 3.00 7.41
N SER A 511 -28.46 2.05 7.15
CA SER A 511 -27.39 1.73 8.12
C SER A 511 -26.16 2.58 7.76
N LYS A 512 -26.19 3.87 8.12
CA LYS A 512 -25.02 4.75 8.14
C LYS A 512 -24.01 4.22 9.16
N THR A 513 -23.23 3.21 8.80
CA THR A 513 -22.22 2.65 9.70
C THR A 513 -20.80 3.11 9.38
N ASP A 514 -20.59 3.73 8.21
CA ASP A 514 -19.33 4.38 7.84
C ASP A 514 -19.63 5.79 7.33
N ASP A 515 -19.26 6.80 8.11
CA ASP A 515 -19.29 8.22 7.73
C ASP A 515 -18.04 8.57 6.85
N SER A 516 -17.65 7.63 5.98
CA SER A 516 -16.45 7.74 5.15
C SER A 516 -16.81 8.29 3.77
N ASN A 517 -16.00 9.20 3.26
CA ASN A 517 -16.15 9.78 1.93
C ASN A 517 -15.84 8.77 0.80
N THR A 518 -15.02 7.77 1.08
CA THR A 518 -14.72 6.67 0.15
C THR A 518 -14.46 5.38 0.90
N ASN A 519 -15.07 4.29 0.44
CA ASN A 519 -14.92 2.96 0.98
C ASN A 519 -14.59 1.98 -0.14
N GLY A 520 -13.73 1.01 0.15
CA GLY A 520 -13.31 -0.02 -0.79
C GLY A 520 -13.05 -1.34 -0.08
N LYS A 521 -13.42 -2.44 -0.72
CA LYS A 521 -13.11 -3.79 -0.26
C LYS A 521 -12.71 -4.67 -1.43
N LEU A 522 -11.66 -5.47 -1.25
CA LEU A 522 -11.19 -6.52 -2.16
C LEU A 522 -11.22 -7.87 -1.41
N GLU A 523 -11.88 -8.85 -2.01
CA GLU A 523 -12.02 -10.21 -1.48
C GLU A 523 -10.94 -11.10 -2.12
N ALA A 524 -9.83 -11.33 -1.40
CA ALA A 524 -8.68 -12.04 -1.93
C ALA A 524 -8.99 -13.52 -2.23
N THR A 525 -9.94 -14.12 -1.50
CA THR A 525 -10.43 -15.48 -1.77
C THR A 525 -11.07 -15.59 -3.16
N THR A 526 -11.92 -14.62 -3.54
CA THR A 526 -12.53 -14.58 -4.88
C THR A 526 -11.47 -14.31 -5.95
N LEU A 527 -10.53 -13.40 -5.69
CA LEU A 527 -9.41 -13.13 -6.61
C LEU A 527 -8.60 -14.40 -6.89
N ARG A 528 -8.28 -15.16 -5.84
CA ARG A 528 -7.56 -16.43 -5.94
C ARG A 528 -8.32 -17.43 -6.81
N ARG A 529 -9.64 -17.57 -6.63
CA ARG A 529 -10.47 -18.48 -7.42
C ARG A 529 -10.53 -18.10 -8.91
N ILE A 530 -10.61 -16.80 -9.21
CA ILE A 530 -10.54 -16.28 -10.59
C ILE A 530 -9.18 -16.60 -11.21
N LEU A 531 -8.08 -16.33 -10.50
CA LEU A 531 -6.74 -16.61 -11.00
C LEU A 531 -6.51 -18.12 -11.18
N GLN A 532 -6.98 -18.95 -10.24
CA GLN A 532 -6.93 -20.41 -10.32
C GLN A 532 -7.68 -20.93 -11.55
N THR A 533 -8.87 -20.40 -11.82
CA THR A 533 -9.68 -20.75 -13.00
C THR A 533 -8.96 -20.44 -14.31
N ASN A 534 -8.08 -19.43 -14.31
CA ASN A 534 -7.27 -19.00 -15.45
C ASN A 534 -5.82 -19.50 -15.40
N ARG A 535 -5.46 -20.37 -14.45
CA ARG A 535 -4.09 -20.87 -14.25
C ARG A 535 -3.43 -21.36 -15.56
N PRO A 536 -4.08 -22.16 -16.43
CA PRO A 536 -3.45 -22.61 -17.66
C PRO A 536 -2.99 -21.46 -18.58
N GLN A 537 -3.76 -20.38 -18.63
CA GLN A 537 -3.45 -19.21 -19.45
C GLN A 537 -2.34 -18.36 -18.82
N LEU A 538 -2.34 -18.22 -17.49
CA LEU A 538 -1.27 -17.55 -16.75
C LEU A 538 0.08 -18.25 -16.94
N VAL A 539 0.09 -19.59 -16.87
CA VAL A 539 1.28 -20.41 -17.13
C VAL A 539 1.75 -20.25 -18.57
N ALA A 540 0.84 -20.32 -19.55
CA ALA A 540 1.19 -20.14 -20.96
C ALA A 540 1.79 -18.75 -21.23
N ASN A 541 1.20 -17.69 -20.68
CA ASN A 541 1.73 -16.32 -20.82
C ASN A 541 3.09 -16.17 -20.14
N ASN A 542 3.28 -16.75 -18.96
CA ASN A 542 4.57 -16.73 -18.27
C ASN A 542 5.67 -17.43 -19.12
N MET A 543 5.37 -18.58 -19.73
CA MET A 543 6.27 -19.26 -20.67
C MET A 543 6.60 -18.40 -21.90
N LEU A 544 5.61 -17.71 -22.46
CA LEU A 544 5.77 -16.89 -23.67
C LEU A 544 6.53 -15.58 -23.41
N GLU A 545 6.20 -14.88 -22.34
CA GLU A 545 6.76 -13.56 -22.02
C GLU A 545 8.12 -13.66 -21.31
N LYS A 546 8.28 -14.61 -20.39
CA LYS A 546 9.52 -14.77 -19.60
C LYS A 546 10.44 -15.86 -20.13
N GLY A 547 9.99 -16.69 -21.08
CA GLY A 547 10.78 -17.80 -21.62
C GLY A 547 11.00 -18.94 -20.62
N HIS A 548 10.19 -19.02 -19.56
CA HIS A 548 10.29 -20.06 -18.55
C HIS A 548 9.92 -21.44 -19.10
N SER A 549 10.53 -22.49 -18.54
CA SER A 549 10.02 -23.86 -18.76
C SER A 549 8.62 -24.00 -18.16
N LYS A 550 7.87 -25.01 -18.60
CA LYS A 550 6.51 -25.26 -18.08
C LYS A 550 6.52 -25.42 -16.56
N GLU A 551 7.46 -26.20 -16.03
CA GLU A 551 7.58 -26.49 -14.60
C GLU A 551 7.89 -25.23 -13.79
N SER A 552 8.79 -24.36 -14.30
CA SER A 552 9.12 -23.09 -13.66
C SER A 552 7.94 -22.11 -13.68
N ALA A 553 7.21 -22.04 -14.79
CA ALA A 553 6.02 -21.19 -14.92
C ALA A 553 4.89 -21.68 -14.00
N GLU A 554 4.66 -23.00 -13.92
CA GLU A 554 3.70 -23.60 -12.99
C GLU A 554 4.07 -23.27 -11.54
N GLY A 555 5.33 -23.46 -11.15
CA GLY A 555 5.80 -23.14 -9.79
C GLY A 555 5.65 -21.67 -9.42
N GLU A 556 5.94 -20.73 -10.34
CA GLU A 556 5.78 -19.29 -10.08
C GLU A 556 4.32 -18.90 -9.89
N ILE A 557 3.41 -19.42 -10.71
CA ILE A 557 1.97 -19.15 -10.60
C ILE A 557 1.38 -19.80 -9.35
N ASP A 558 1.82 -21.02 -9.01
CA ASP A 558 1.36 -21.70 -7.79
C ASP A 558 1.80 -20.94 -6.53
N LEU A 559 3.04 -20.45 -6.48
CA LEU A 559 3.52 -19.61 -5.38
C LEU A 559 2.67 -18.33 -5.25
N LEU A 560 2.37 -17.66 -6.36
CA LEU A 560 1.51 -16.46 -6.34
C LEU A 560 0.12 -16.78 -5.75
N LEU A 561 -0.50 -17.88 -6.18
CA LEU A 561 -1.82 -18.31 -5.73
C LEU A 561 -1.82 -18.75 -4.26
N GLU A 562 -0.72 -19.32 -3.79
CA GLU A 562 -0.53 -19.71 -2.40
C GLU A 562 -0.36 -18.50 -1.48
N LEU A 563 0.49 -17.54 -1.87
CA LEU A 563 0.67 -16.27 -1.16
C LEU A 563 -0.63 -15.48 -1.06
N LEU A 564 -1.41 -15.43 -2.15
CA LEU A 564 -2.72 -14.80 -2.13
C LEU A 564 -3.70 -15.51 -1.18
N GLY A 565 -3.53 -16.82 -0.97
CA GLY A 565 -4.31 -17.60 0.00
C GLY A 565 -4.09 -17.19 1.46
N PHE A 566 -3.08 -16.38 1.76
CA PHE A 566 -2.85 -15.83 3.10
C PHE A 566 -3.66 -14.59 3.41
N VAL A 567 -4.03 -13.84 2.37
CA VAL A 567 -4.86 -12.65 2.51
C VAL A 567 -6.33 -13.08 2.43
N GLN A 568 -7.13 -12.63 3.39
CA GLN A 568 -8.57 -12.82 3.35
C GLN A 568 -9.22 -11.67 2.59
N ASN A 569 -8.99 -10.45 3.09
CA ASN A 569 -9.58 -9.21 2.58
C ASN A 569 -8.59 -8.07 2.63
N VAL A 570 -8.81 -7.08 1.77
CA VAL A 570 -8.19 -5.75 1.87
C VAL A 570 -9.31 -4.72 1.91
N HIS A 571 -9.30 -3.88 2.94
CA HIS A 571 -10.23 -2.77 3.11
C HIS A 571 -9.50 -1.44 2.98
N LEU A 572 -10.15 -0.47 2.35
CA LEU A 572 -9.69 0.90 2.22
C LEU A 572 -10.82 1.84 2.61
N ASN A 573 -10.54 2.81 3.47
CA ASN A 573 -11.47 3.86 3.85
C ASN A 573 -10.78 5.22 3.82
N LEU A 574 -11.47 6.25 3.32
CA LEU A 574 -11.05 7.64 3.36
C LEU A 574 -12.08 8.43 4.16
N ASP A 575 -11.69 8.79 5.38
CA ASP A 575 -12.50 9.56 6.30
C ASP A 575 -12.12 11.03 6.19
N ILE A 576 -13.12 11.90 6.12
CA ILE A 576 -12.90 13.35 6.06
C ILE A 576 -13.77 13.98 7.13
N THR A 577 -13.12 14.75 8.00
CA THR A 577 -13.76 15.58 9.02
C THR A 577 -13.34 17.03 8.80
N PRO A 578 -14.01 18.02 9.42
CA PRO A 578 -13.62 19.42 9.26
C PRO A 578 -12.19 19.76 9.70
N ALA A 579 -11.53 18.88 10.46
CA ALA A 579 -10.20 19.07 11.02
C ALA A 579 -9.13 18.11 10.48
N GLN A 580 -9.53 16.98 9.87
CA GLN A 580 -8.61 15.90 9.51
C GLN A 580 -9.12 15.12 8.29
N MET A 581 -8.19 14.69 7.44
CA MET A 581 -8.38 13.68 6.40
C MET A 581 -7.53 12.46 6.75
N ALA A 582 -8.16 11.28 6.79
CA ALA A 582 -7.52 10.03 7.18
C ALA A 582 -7.77 8.92 6.14
N LEU A 583 -6.70 8.22 5.77
CA LEU A 583 -6.73 7.03 4.93
C LEU A 583 -6.43 5.81 5.80
N GLY A 584 -7.38 4.89 5.90
CA GLY A 584 -7.19 3.57 6.47
C GLY A 584 -6.99 2.51 5.39
N LEU A 585 -6.01 1.63 5.60
CA LEU A 585 -5.80 0.42 4.83
C LEU A 585 -5.71 -0.75 5.82
N ILE A 586 -6.60 -1.72 5.70
CA ILE A 586 -6.65 -2.91 6.54
C ILE A 586 -6.45 -4.12 5.67
N VAL A 587 -5.53 -5.01 6.07
CA VAL A 587 -5.28 -6.29 5.43
C VAL A 587 -5.59 -7.37 6.44
N ASP A 588 -6.66 -8.12 6.22
CA ASP A 588 -7.03 -9.26 7.04
C ASP A 588 -6.37 -10.52 6.49
N VAL A 589 -5.90 -11.39 7.38
CA VAL A 589 -5.22 -12.64 7.01
C VAL A 589 -5.99 -13.88 7.47
N ASN A 590 -5.85 -14.96 6.70
CA ASN A 590 -6.51 -16.23 7.00
C ASN A 590 -5.82 -16.96 8.18
N GLU A 591 -6.32 -16.73 9.39
CA GLU A 591 -5.83 -17.37 10.62
C GLU A 591 -6.10 -18.89 10.66
N SER A 592 -7.15 -19.37 9.99
CA SER A 592 -7.60 -20.77 10.09
C SER A 592 -6.71 -21.75 9.33
N ALA A 593 -6.37 -22.87 9.97
CA ALA A 593 -5.73 -24.06 9.38
C ALA A 593 -6.75 -25.06 8.81
N GLU A 594 -7.99 -24.64 8.54
CA GLU A 594 -8.96 -25.53 7.91
C GLU A 594 -8.69 -25.57 6.41
N GLU A 595 -8.23 -26.75 5.97
CA GLU A 595 -8.38 -27.22 4.59
C GLU A 595 -9.83 -26.96 4.17
N GLN A 596 -10.04 -25.92 3.35
CA GLN A 596 -11.29 -25.83 2.61
C GLN A 596 -11.28 -26.98 1.58
N PRO A 597 -12.34 -27.81 1.54
CA PRO A 597 -12.39 -29.03 0.73
C PRO A 597 -12.36 -28.79 -0.79
#